data_AF-A0A368GBA1-F1
#
_entry.id   AF-A0A368GBA1-F1
#
_cell.length_a   1.000
_cell.length_b   1.000
_cell.length_c   1.000
_cell.angle_alpha   90.00
_cell.angle_beta   90.00
_cell.angle_gamma   90.00
#
_symmetry.space_group_name_H-M   'P 1'
#
loop_
_entity.id
_entity.type
_entity.pdbx_description
1 polymer ?
#
loop_
_entity_poly.entity_id
_entity_poly.type
_entity_poly.pdbx_seq_one_letter_code
_entity_poly.pdbx_strand_id
1 'polypeptide(L)'
;MRSITNIYLMNLAITDLMLSVVCMPPTLFSMVMNCWIFGNVLCKLFAYLQPMVVTASAYTLAVIAFERYYAICRPLHSRIWQTRSHAYAMIMLVWVIALVANVLMLFMYEEQTYNGNGLTCTPIYEPVYHFANQVYMTIVLLAVPLVIMTVLYGSVIRTLKLGIRLEIAAVDSVDQESKRSGDY
;
A
#
# COMPACT_ATOMS: atom_id res chain seq x y z
N MET A 1 21.55 -0.81 6.03
CA MET A 1 20.47 -0.35 5.12
C MET A 1 19.42 -1.41 4.74
N ARG A 2 19.56 -2.73 5.02
CA ARG A 2 18.50 -3.71 4.70
C ARG A 2 17.50 -3.97 5.84
N SER A 3 17.89 -3.77 7.11
CA SER A 3 17.05 -4.17 8.25
C SER A 3 15.69 -3.50 8.34
N ILE A 4 15.52 -2.23 7.92
CA ILE A 4 14.25 -1.51 8.11
C ILE A 4 13.31 -1.79 6.94
N THR A 5 13.79 -1.68 5.70
CA THR A 5 13.00 -2.05 4.52
C THR A 5 12.48 -3.49 4.62
N ASN A 6 13.28 -4.42 5.18
CA ASN A 6 12.83 -5.80 5.39
C ASN A 6 11.61 -5.90 6.32
N ILE A 7 11.45 -5.01 7.30
CA ILE A 7 10.28 -5.01 8.20
C ILE A 7 9.03 -4.64 7.39
N TYR A 8 9.12 -3.61 6.54
CA TYR A 8 8.00 -3.22 5.67
C TYR A 8 7.67 -4.30 4.63
N LEU A 9 8.69 -4.92 4.02
CA LEU A 9 8.50 -6.03 3.08
C LEU A 9 7.86 -7.24 3.74
N MET A 10 8.23 -7.54 4.99
CA MET A 10 7.61 -8.61 5.75
C MET A 10 6.14 -8.28 6.07
N ASN A 11 5.83 -7.04 6.46
CA ASN A 11 4.44 -6.61 6.67
C ASN A 11 3.62 -6.75 5.38
N LEU A 12 4.18 -6.35 4.24
CA LEU A 12 3.56 -6.49 2.92
C LEU A 12 3.27 -7.96 2.59
N ALA A 13 4.27 -8.83 2.76
CA ALA A 13 4.11 -10.26 2.56
C ALA A 13 3.03 -10.87 3.47
N ILE A 14 2.95 -10.43 4.74
CA ILE A 14 1.91 -10.86 5.67
C ILE A 14 0.52 -10.43 5.17
N THR A 15 0.36 -9.17 4.74
CA THR A 15 -0.94 -8.68 4.25
C THR A 15 -1.37 -9.40 2.97
N ASP A 16 -0.45 -9.69 2.05
CA ASP A 16 -0.75 -10.39 0.80
C ASP A 16 -1.06 -11.88 1.04
N LEU A 17 -0.33 -12.53 1.96
CA LEU A 17 -0.63 -13.90 2.40
C LEU A 17 -1.97 -13.97 3.11
N MET A 18 -2.30 -13.01 3.97
CA MET A 18 -3.59 -12.96 4.65
C MET A 18 -4.74 -12.77 3.65
N LEU A 19 -4.57 -11.89 2.65
CA LEU A 19 -5.56 -11.73 1.58
C LEU A 19 -5.74 -13.03 0.78
N SER A 20 -4.65 -13.64 0.32
CA SER A 20 -4.69 -14.81 -0.56
C SER A 20 -5.10 -16.10 0.14
N VAL A 21 -4.65 -16.34 1.38
CA VAL A 21 -4.93 -17.58 2.11
C VAL A 21 -6.22 -17.51 2.90
N VAL A 22 -6.56 -16.34 3.47
CA VAL A 22 -7.72 -16.21 4.37
C VAL A 22 -8.95 -15.67 3.63
N CYS A 23 -8.80 -14.63 2.81
CA CYS A 23 -9.95 -13.96 2.20
C CYS A 23 -10.37 -14.55 0.85
N MET A 24 -9.42 -15.01 0.03
CA MET A 24 -9.75 -15.51 -1.32
C MET A 24 -10.54 -16.83 -1.33
N PRO A 25 -10.25 -17.86 -0.52
CA PRO A 25 -10.96 -19.13 -0.63
C PRO A 25 -12.47 -19.05 -0.34
N PRO A 26 -12.94 -18.38 0.73
CA PRO A 26 -14.38 -18.19 0.97
C PRO A 26 -15.07 -17.39 -0.14
N THR A 27 -14.41 -16.35 -0.63
CA THR A 27 -14.92 -15.53 -1.74
C THR A 27 -15.05 -16.35 -3.02
N LEU A 28 -14.02 -17.12 -3.38
CA LEU A 28 -14.03 -18.00 -4.54
C LEU A 28 -15.13 -19.07 -4.42
N PHE A 29 -15.24 -19.70 -3.25
CA PHE A 29 -16.28 -20.68 -2.98
C PHE A 29 -17.68 -20.08 -3.16
N SER A 30 -17.92 -18.90 -2.59
CA SER A 30 -19.21 -18.20 -2.73
C SER A 30 -19.52 -17.83 -4.18
N MET A 31 -18.51 -17.49 -4.99
CA MET A 31 -18.70 -17.19 -6.42
C MET A 31 -19.03 -18.45 -7.22
N VAL A 32 -18.32 -19.56 -7.00
CA VAL A 32 -18.56 -20.82 -7.73
C VAL A 32 -19.92 -21.42 -7.37
N MET A 33 -20.27 -21.42 -6.08
CA MET A 33 -21.53 -21.97 -5.60
C MET A 33 -22.72 -21.01 -5.76
N ASN A 34 -22.48 -19.75 -6.11
CA ASN A 34 -23.48 -18.66 -6.12
C ASN A 34 -24.28 -18.58 -4.79
N CYS A 35 -23.64 -18.94 -3.68
CA CYS A 35 -24.27 -19.03 -2.36
C CYS A 35 -23.23 -18.79 -1.25
N TRP A 36 -23.61 -18.00 -0.26
CA TRP A 36 -22.84 -17.72 0.94
C TRP A 36 -23.31 -18.60 2.10
N ILE A 37 -22.58 -19.66 2.41
CA ILE A 37 -22.96 -20.64 3.46
C ILE A 37 -22.26 -20.40 4.80
N PHE A 38 -21.38 -19.39 4.88
CA PHE A 38 -20.52 -19.15 6.03
C PHE A 38 -21.20 -18.36 7.15
N GLY A 39 -22.46 -17.93 6.95
CA GLY A 39 -23.22 -17.18 7.93
C GLY A 39 -22.98 -15.66 7.87
N ASN A 40 -23.90 -14.91 8.48
CA ASN A 40 -23.87 -13.44 8.54
C ASN A 40 -22.59 -12.86 9.18
N VAL A 41 -22.07 -13.49 10.24
CA VAL A 41 -20.86 -13.01 10.93
C VAL A 41 -19.65 -13.02 10.00
N LEU A 42 -19.43 -14.13 9.27
CA LEU A 42 -18.33 -14.22 8.32
C LEU A 42 -18.55 -13.33 7.09
N CYS A 43 -19.79 -13.12 6.65
CA CYS A 43 -20.11 -12.16 5.58
C CYS A 43 -19.62 -10.75 5.94
N LYS A 44 -20.04 -10.24 7.12
CA LYS A 44 -19.60 -8.93 7.62
C LYS A 44 -18.09 -8.86 7.83
N LEU A 45 -17.52 -9.91 8.41
CA LEU A 45 -16.08 -9.97 8.68
C LEU A 45 -15.27 -9.93 7.38
N PHE A 46 -15.58 -10.74 6.37
CA PHE A 46 -14.82 -10.76 5.12
C PHE A 46 -15.03 -9.51 4.27
N ALA A 47 -16.25 -8.95 4.27
CA ALA A 47 -16.53 -7.67 3.64
C ALA A 47 -15.68 -6.53 4.23
N TYR A 48 -15.37 -6.60 5.54
CA TYR A 48 -14.46 -5.68 6.21
C TYR A 48 -12.97 -6.02 6.01
N LEU A 49 -12.61 -7.29 6.19
CA LEU A 49 -11.23 -7.75 6.26
C LEU A 49 -10.51 -7.57 4.92
N GLN A 50 -11.19 -7.89 3.81
CA GLN A 50 -10.61 -7.83 2.47
C GLN A 50 -10.12 -6.42 2.08
N PRO A 51 -10.95 -5.36 2.12
CA PRO A 51 -10.47 -4.01 1.81
C PRO A 51 -9.50 -3.48 2.88
N MET A 52 -9.64 -3.92 4.13
CA MET A 52 -8.73 -3.54 5.22
C MET A 52 -7.28 -4.02 4.98
N VAL A 53 -7.07 -5.30 4.63
CA VAL A 53 -5.72 -5.81 4.32
C VAL A 53 -5.15 -5.21 3.03
N VAL A 54 -5.99 -4.94 2.03
CA VAL A 54 -5.57 -4.25 0.78
C VAL A 54 -5.14 -2.81 1.08
N THR A 55 -5.88 -2.10 1.95
CA THR A 55 -5.50 -0.77 2.42
C THR A 55 -4.14 -0.83 3.11
N ALA A 56 -3.95 -1.76 4.06
CA ALA A 56 -2.68 -1.90 4.77
C ALA A 56 -1.50 -2.17 3.80
N SER A 57 -1.69 -3.00 2.77
CA SER A 57 -0.69 -3.26 1.72
C SER A 57 -0.35 -1.99 0.92
N ALA A 58 -1.36 -1.27 0.42
CA ALA A 58 -1.17 -0.04 -0.37
C ALA A 58 -0.45 1.07 0.41
N TYR A 59 -0.83 1.30 1.66
CA TYR A 59 -0.18 2.30 2.50
C TYR A 59 1.23 1.85 2.94
N THR A 60 1.47 0.54 3.12
CA THR A 60 2.83 0.02 3.34
C THR A 60 3.74 0.32 2.15
N LEU A 61 3.26 0.16 0.92
CA LEU A 61 4.01 0.55 -0.29
C LEU A 61 4.32 2.04 -0.32
N ALA A 62 3.36 2.90 0.06
CA ALA A 62 3.58 4.34 0.16
C ALA A 62 4.64 4.70 1.22
N VAL A 63 4.65 4.01 2.37
CA VAL A 63 5.67 4.16 3.41
C VAL A 63 7.05 3.71 2.91
N ILE A 64 7.13 2.63 2.11
CA ILE A 64 8.38 2.22 1.48
C ILE A 64 8.88 3.32 0.52
N ALA A 65 8.00 3.89 -0.30
CA ALA A 65 8.35 5.00 -1.19
C ALA A 65 8.88 6.21 -0.41
N PHE A 66 8.27 6.52 0.73
CA PHE A 66 8.69 7.58 1.64
C PHE A 66 10.06 7.30 2.26
N GLU A 67 10.31 6.07 2.73
CA GLU A 67 11.60 5.63 3.25
C GLU A 67 12.71 5.81 2.21
N ARG A 68 12.44 5.41 0.95
CA ARG A 68 13.37 5.61 -0.17
C ARG A 68 13.62 7.08 -0.47
N TYR A 69 12.58 7.91 -0.45
CA TYR A 69 12.72 9.35 -0.63
C TYR A 69 13.63 9.96 0.42
N TYR A 70 13.42 9.68 1.71
CA TYR A 70 14.28 10.21 2.76
C TYR A 70 15.70 9.68 2.67
N ALA A 71 15.88 8.39 2.36
CA ALA A 71 17.19 7.78 2.22
C ALA A 71 18.06 8.43 1.13
N ILE A 72 17.45 8.73 -0.02
CA ILE A 72 18.16 9.18 -1.22
C ILE A 72 18.20 10.70 -1.30
N CYS A 73 17.07 11.37 -1.13
CA CYS A 73 16.96 12.81 -1.32
C CYS A 73 17.40 13.62 -0.09
N ARG A 74 17.43 13.01 1.12
CA ARG A 74 17.78 13.70 2.37
C ARG A 74 18.72 12.84 3.26
N PRO A 75 19.95 12.56 2.82
CA PRO A 75 20.86 11.61 3.48
C PRO A 75 21.20 11.99 4.94
N LEU A 76 21.31 13.29 5.26
CA LEU A 76 21.60 13.75 6.62
C LEU A 76 20.43 13.52 7.60
N HIS A 77 19.19 13.63 7.12
CA HIS A 77 17.99 13.41 7.92
C HIS A 77 17.62 11.92 8.01
N SER A 78 17.98 11.15 6.97
CA SER A 78 17.80 9.70 6.90
C SER A 78 18.40 8.97 8.11
N ARG A 79 19.61 9.33 8.54
CA ARG A 79 20.30 8.65 9.65
C ARG A 79 19.58 8.77 11.00
N ILE A 80 18.83 9.85 11.20
CA ILE A 80 18.03 10.09 12.43
C ILE A 80 16.68 9.39 12.33
N TRP A 81 16.07 9.40 11.14
CA TRP A 81 14.71 8.89 10.93
C TRP A 81 14.66 7.36 10.73
N GLN A 82 15.73 6.76 10.21
CA GLN A 82 15.84 5.32 9.96
C GLN A 82 16.17 4.52 11.24
N THR A 83 15.24 4.52 12.21
CA THR A 83 15.31 3.63 13.37
C THR A 83 14.23 2.53 13.28
N ARG A 84 14.49 1.37 13.89
CA ARG A 84 13.50 0.28 13.96
C ARG A 84 12.22 0.71 14.68
N SER A 85 12.35 1.55 15.71
CA SER A 85 11.20 2.08 16.46
C SER A 85 10.27 2.90 15.56
N HIS A 86 10.82 3.80 14.73
CA HIS A 86 10.00 4.52 13.75
C HIS A 86 9.34 3.59 12.74
N ALA A 87 10.04 2.54 12.28
CA ALA A 87 9.45 1.59 11.35
C ALA A 87 8.23 0.86 11.91
N TYR A 88 8.31 0.38 13.15
CA TYR A 88 7.16 -0.21 13.83
C TYR A 88 6.04 0.81 14.07
N ALA A 89 6.38 2.05 14.45
CA ALA A 89 5.38 3.12 14.61
C ALA A 89 4.64 3.43 13.30
N MET A 90 5.34 3.48 12.17
CA MET A 90 4.73 3.69 10.85
C MET A 90 3.82 2.52 10.46
N ILE A 91 4.24 1.27 10.72
CA ILE A 91 3.39 0.10 10.49
C ILE A 91 2.13 0.18 11.36
N MET A 92 2.26 0.48 12.65
CA MET A 92 1.11 0.66 13.54
C MET A 92 0.15 1.74 13.01
N LEU A 93 0.68 2.86 12.53
CA LEU A 93 -0.13 3.92 11.91
C LEU A 93 -0.85 3.43 10.64
N VAL A 94 -0.19 2.66 9.78
CA VAL A 94 -0.81 2.03 8.60
C VAL A 94 -1.97 1.12 9.02
N TRP A 95 -1.77 0.28 10.05
CA TRP A 95 -2.83 -0.60 10.55
C TRP A 95 -4.00 0.19 11.14
N VAL A 96 -3.74 1.25 11.91
CA VAL A 96 -4.82 2.12 12.44
C VAL A 96 -5.61 2.77 11.30
N ILE A 97 -4.93 3.32 10.28
CA ILE A 97 -5.60 3.89 9.11
C ILE A 97 -6.45 2.83 8.41
N ALA A 98 -5.90 1.63 8.19
CA ALA A 98 -6.62 0.53 7.54
C ALA A 98 -7.85 0.08 8.34
N LEU A 99 -7.73 -0.01 9.68
CA LEU A 99 -8.84 -0.40 10.56
C LEU A 99 -9.98 0.64 10.54
N VAL A 100 -9.63 1.91 10.70
CA VAL A 100 -10.60 3.01 10.81
C VAL A 100 -11.25 3.32 9.47
N ALA A 101 -10.47 3.39 8.39
CA ALA A 101 -10.98 3.75 7.07
C ALA A 101 -12.02 2.76 6.54
N ASN A 102 -11.92 1.49 6.94
CA ASN A 102 -12.77 0.42 6.46
C ASN A 102 -13.93 0.06 7.40
N VAL A 103 -14.04 0.69 8.58
CA VAL A 103 -15.01 0.28 9.63
C VAL A 103 -16.46 0.27 9.14
N LEU A 104 -16.82 1.16 8.21
CA LEU A 104 -18.15 1.22 7.62
C LEU A 104 -18.57 -0.10 6.95
N MET A 105 -17.61 -0.86 6.38
CA MET A 105 -17.90 -2.13 5.69
C MET A 105 -18.55 -3.17 6.60
N LEU A 106 -18.26 -3.16 7.91
CA LEU A 106 -18.90 -4.07 8.87
C LEU A 106 -20.42 -3.87 8.96
N PHE A 107 -20.89 -2.65 8.71
CA PHE A 107 -22.29 -2.29 8.81
C PHE A 107 -23.00 -2.28 7.46
N MET A 108 -22.25 -2.20 6.35
CA MET A 108 -22.83 -2.10 5.00
C MET A 108 -23.29 -3.43 4.41
N TYR A 109 -22.78 -4.57 4.89
CA TYR A 109 -23.04 -5.89 4.33
C TYR A 109 -23.84 -6.76 5.30
N GLU A 110 -24.72 -7.59 4.75
CA GLU A 110 -25.48 -8.58 5.50
C GLU A 110 -25.74 -9.82 4.64
N GLU A 111 -25.87 -10.97 5.31
CA GLU A 111 -26.42 -12.16 4.69
C GLU A 111 -27.93 -12.01 4.46
N GLN A 112 -28.35 -12.20 3.22
CA GLN A 112 -29.75 -12.15 2.80
C GLN A 112 -30.11 -13.36 1.94
N THR A 113 -31.38 -13.77 2.02
CA THR A 113 -31.93 -14.83 1.17
C THR A 113 -32.25 -14.28 -0.22
N TYR A 114 -31.68 -14.88 -1.26
CA TYR A 114 -31.92 -14.52 -2.64
C TYR A 114 -32.89 -15.52 -3.28
N ASN A 115 -34.07 -15.04 -3.68
CA ASN A 115 -35.13 -15.80 -4.37
C ASN A 115 -35.48 -17.16 -3.73
N GLY A 116 -35.41 -17.27 -2.40
CA GLY A 116 -35.85 -18.47 -1.65
C GLY A 116 -34.95 -19.70 -1.73
N ASN A 117 -33.92 -19.72 -2.58
CA ASN A 117 -33.09 -20.91 -2.83
C ASN A 117 -31.60 -20.76 -2.50
N GLY A 118 -31.14 -19.58 -2.06
CA GLY A 118 -29.74 -19.38 -1.69
C GLY A 118 -29.53 -18.20 -0.73
N LEU A 119 -28.48 -18.30 0.10
CA LEU A 119 -28.00 -17.20 0.94
C LEU A 119 -26.95 -16.41 0.16
N THR A 120 -26.95 -15.09 0.27
CA THR A 120 -26.00 -14.21 -0.42
C THR A 120 -25.52 -13.12 0.53
N CYS A 121 -24.25 -12.72 0.43
CA CYS A 121 -23.70 -11.60 1.18
C CYS A 121 -23.79 -10.34 0.31
N THR A 122 -24.71 -9.44 0.63
CA THR A 122 -25.02 -8.27 -0.21
C THR A 122 -25.09 -6.98 0.61
N PRO A 123 -24.87 -5.81 -0.02
CA PRO A 123 -25.01 -4.53 0.66
C PRO A 123 -26.48 -4.24 0.98
N ILE A 124 -26.77 -3.75 2.19
CA ILE A 124 -28.15 -3.51 2.67
C ILE A 124 -28.69 -2.10 2.41
N TYR A 125 -27.81 -1.16 2.06
CA TYR A 125 -28.17 0.25 1.88
C TYR A 125 -28.55 0.57 0.44
N GLU A 126 -29.27 1.69 0.26
CA GLU A 126 -29.68 2.18 -1.05
C GLU A 126 -28.49 2.34 -2.02
N PRO A 127 -28.73 2.20 -3.34
CA PRO A 127 -27.69 2.23 -4.36
C PRO A 127 -26.83 3.51 -4.33
N VAL A 128 -27.39 4.64 -3.90
CA VAL A 128 -26.67 5.91 -3.76
C VAL A 128 -25.59 5.83 -2.67
N TYR A 129 -25.92 5.26 -1.51
CA TYR A 129 -24.96 5.08 -0.42
C TYR A 129 -23.89 4.04 -0.76
N HIS A 130 -24.28 2.95 -1.43
CA HIS A 130 -23.33 1.95 -1.93
C HIS A 130 -22.34 2.58 -2.91
N PHE A 131 -22.82 3.37 -3.89
CA PHE A 131 -21.97 4.07 -4.84
C PHE A 131 -21.05 5.07 -4.15
N ALA A 132 -21.56 5.87 -3.21
CA ALA A 132 -20.74 6.80 -2.44
C ALA A 132 -19.63 6.11 -1.64
N ASN A 133 -19.93 4.99 -0.98
CA ASN A 133 -18.93 4.18 -0.27
C ASN A 133 -17.89 3.60 -1.24
N GLN A 134 -18.31 3.11 -2.41
CA GLN A 134 -17.40 2.60 -3.43
C GLN A 134 -16.44 3.69 -3.96
N VAL A 135 -16.93 4.91 -4.19
CA VAL A 135 -16.10 6.06 -4.57
C VAL A 135 -15.13 6.43 -3.45
N TYR A 136 -15.61 6.51 -2.21
CA TYR A 136 -14.79 6.78 -1.03
C TYR A 136 -13.66 5.74 -0.90
N MET A 137 -13.98 4.45 -0.96
CA MET A 137 -12.98 3.37 -0.89
C MET A 137 -11.99 3.45 -2.05
N THR A 138 -12.44 3.75 -3.27
CA THR A 138 -11.54 3.91 -4.41
C THR A 138 -10.54 5.04 -4.18
N ILE A 139 -10.98 6.17 -3.62
CA ILE A 139 -10.10 7.30 -3.30
C ILE A 139 -9.08 6.89 -2.23
N VAL A 140 -9.54 6.27 -1.14
CA VAL A 140 -8.69 5.93 0.01
C VAL A 140 -7.71 4.79 -0.30
N LEU A 141 -8.15 3.75 -1.00
CA LEU A 141 -7.34 2.56 -1.28
C LEU A 141 -6.42 2.73 -2.50
N LEU A 142 -6.86 3.49 -3.51
CA LEU A 142 -6.15 3.57 -4.78
C LEU A 142 -5.59 4.98 -5.02
N ALA A 143 -6.45 6.00 -5.06
CA ALA A 143 -6.01 7.33 -5.52
C ALA A 143 -4.98 7.97 -4.58
N VAL A 144 -5.24 7.97 -3.27
CA VAL A 144 -4.34 8.60 -2.29
C VAL A 144 -2.98 7.90 -2.23
N PRO A 145 -2.88 6.57 -2.05
CA PRO A 145 -1.58 5.88 -2.06
C PRO A 145 -0.83 6.04 -3.38
N LEU A 146 -1.51 5.98 -4.53
CA LEU A 146 -0.86 6.14 -5.83
C LEU A 146 -0.30 7.55 -6.04
N VAL A 147 -1.05 8.60 -5.67
CA VAL A 147 -0.56 9.98 -5.77
C VAL A 147 0.66 10.17 -4.88
N ILE A 148 0.63 9.64 -3.65
CA ILE A 148 1.79 9.69 -2.75
C ILE A 148 2.99 8.95 -3.37
N MET A 149 2.79 7.72 -3.85
CA MET A 149 3.85 6.92 -4.46
C MET A 149 4.46 7.59 -5.70
N THR A 150 3.62 8.10 -6.60
CA THR A 150 4.07 8.73 -7.85
C THR A 150 4.89 10.00 -7.58
N VAL A 151 4.47 10.84 -6.64
CA VAL A 151 5.22 12.05 -6.27
C VAL A 151 6.55 11.70 -5.60
N LEU A 152 6.55 10.76 -4.67
CA LEU A 152 7.76 10.38 -3.92
C LEU A 152 8.77 9.67 -4.82
N TYR A 153 8.34 8.66 -5.59
CA TYR A 153 9.23 7.98 -6.53
C TYR A 153 9.67 8.88 -7.68
N GLY A 154 8.80 9.76 -8.17
CA GLY A 154 9.17 10.78 -9.15
C GLY A 154 10.29 11.69 -8.64
N SER A 155 10.22 12.09 -7.38
CA SER A 155 11.26 12.89 -6.72
C SER A 155 12.57 12.12 -6.57
N VAL A 156 12.51 10.85 -6.14
CA VAL A 156 13.68 9.97 -6.06
C VAL A 156 14.38 9.84 -7.42
N ILE A 157 13.62 9.57 -8.48
CA ILE A 157 14.15 9.41 -9.84
C ILE A 157 14.84 10.70 -10.30
N ARG A 158 14.25 11.87 -10.02
CA ARG A 158 14.85 13.17 -10.38
C ARG A 158 16.17 13.39 -9.67
N THR A 159 16.24 13.15 -8.35
CA THR A 159 17.47 13.31 -7.58
C THR A 159 18.56 12.36 -8.05
N LEU A 160 18.23 11.08 -8.31
CA LEU A 160 19.19 10.11 -8.83
C LEU A 160 19.73 10.52 -10.20
N LYS A 161 18.86 10.97 -11.12
CA LYS A 161 19.28 11.44 -12.44
C LYS A 161 20.21 12.66 -12.37
N LEU A 162 19.94 13.58 -11.45
CA LEU A 162 20.80 14.75 -11.24
C LEU A 162 22.16 14.35 -10.66
N GLY A 163 22.19 13.45 -9.68
CA GLY A 163 23.43 12.93 -9.09
C GLY A 163 24.34 12.29 -10.13
N ILE A 164 23.81 11.37 -10.95
CA ILE A 164 24.56 10.69 -12.02
C ILE A 164 25.10 11.69 -13.05
N ARG A 165 24.33 12.70 -13.44
CA ARG A 165 24.79 13.73 -14.39
C ARG A 165 25.95 14.55 -13.84
N LEU A 166 25.93 14.88 -12.55
CA LEU A 166 27.01 15.63 -11.90
C LEU A 166 28.28 14.78 -11.80
N GLU A 167 28.16 13.48 -11.48
CA GLU A 167 29.30 12.57 -11.46
C GLU A 167 29.95 12.44 -12.85
N ILE A 168 29.17 12.29 -13.91
CA ILE A 168 29.70 12.24 -15.29
C ILE A 168 30.42 13.55 -15.64
N ALA A 169 29.82 14.71 -15.34
CA ALA A 169 30.44 16.01 -15.62
C ALA A 169 31.75 16.24 -14.84
N ALA A 170 31.83 15.73 -13.60
CA ALA A 170 33.06 15.78 -12.81
C ALA A 170 34.16 14.90 -13.42
N VAL A 171 33.83 13.68 -13.87
CA VAL A 171 34.78 12.79 -14.56
C VAL A 171 35.28 13.44 -15.85
N ASP A 172 34.39 14.00 -16.67
CA ASP A 172 34.76 14.70 -17.90
C ASP A 172 35.70 15.88 -17.64
N SER A 173 35.52 16.61 -16.53
CA SER A 173 36.39 17.73 -16.15
C SER A 173 37.81 17.29 -15.76
N VAL A 174 37.95 16.14 -15.07
CA VAL A 174 39.25 15.57 -14.67
C VAL A 174 40.01 15.05 -15.90
N ASP A 175 39.33 14.41 -16.85
CA ASP A 175 39.95 13.92 -18.09
C ASP A 175 40.48 15.07 -18.97
N GLN A 176 39.79 16.22 -18.98
CA GLN A 176 40.25 17.42 -19.69
C GLN A 176 41.49 18.05 -19.05
N GLU A 177 41.54 18.14 -17.72
CA GLU A 177 42.73 18.63 -17.00
C GLU A 177 43.94 17.72 -17.19
N SER A 178 43.74 16.39 -17.16
CA SER A 178 44.80 15.40 -17.39
C SER A 178 45.45 15.54 -18.76
N LYS A 179 44.64 15.69 -19.83
CA LYS A 179 45.17 15.95 -21.19
C LYS A 179 45.98 17.24 -21.26
N ARG A 180 45.52 18.29 -20.59
CA ARG A 180 46.20 19.60 -20.61
C ARG A 180 47.54 19.58 -19.88
N SER A 181 47.70 18.72 -18.87
CA SER A 181 48.94 18.61 -18.10
C SER A 181 49.99 17.68 -18.72
N GLY A 182 49.60 16.76 -19.61
CA GLY A 182 50.53 15.87 -20.33
C GLY A 182 51.19 16.49 -21.56
N ASP A 183 50.72 17.65 -22.01
CA ASP A 183 51.27 18.39 -23.16
C ASP A 183 52.38 19.41 -22.77
N TYR A 184 52.86 19.38 -21.52
CA TYR A 184 53.91 20.26 -21.00
C TYR A 184 55.18 19.52 -20.58
#